data_AF-A0A819QPI7-F1
#
_entry.id   AF-A0A819QPI7-F1
#
_cell.length_a   1.000
_cell.length_b   1.000
_cell.length_c   1.000
_cell.angle_alpha   90.00
_cell.angle_beta   90.00
_cell.angle_gamma   90.00
#
_symmetry.space_group_name_H-M   'P 1'
#
loop_
_entity.id
_entity.type
_entity.pdbx_description
1 polymer ?
#
loop_
_entity_poly.entity_id
_entity_poly.type
_entity_poly.pdbx_seq_one_letter_code
_entity_poly.pdbx_strand_id
1 'polypeptide(L)'
;MPLWYYDKKDLKSTPSIHDGVDAETEQRYRREGCRFILDLGFRLGLRSETMGTGAVFFHRFYMFHSFKQYPRYAMATCCLFLSGKVEETPKKIRDIMKTARLILEGARERYIPTLGDEKGDLILQYERILLPTVKFDFCIASPYSFLKQY
;
A
#
# COMPACT_ATOMS: atom_id res chain seq x y z
N MET A 1 20.15 3.14 -9.18
CA MET A 1 18.98 2.79 -8.34
C MET A 1 18.37 4.07 -7.80
N PRO A 2 17.04 4.22 -7.79
CA PRO A 2 16.39 5.40 -7.23
C PRO A 2 16.66 5.52 -5.72
N LEU A 3 16.85 6.74 -5.23
CA LEU A 3 17.04 7.05 -3.82
C LEU A 3 15.69 7.13 -3.11
N TRP A 4 15.48 6.29 -2.09
CA TRP A 4 14.22 6.20 -1.31
C TRP A 4 14.39 6.60 0.16
N TYR A 5 15.53 7.19 0.49
CA TYR A 5 15.82 7.70 1.83
C TYR A 5 15.56 9.20 1.83
N TYR A 6 14.88 9.65 2.88
CA TYR A 6 14.40 11.02 3.03
C TYR A 6 14.91 11.60 4.33
N ASP A 7 15.24 12.89 4.33
CA ASP A 7 15.58 13.60 5.55
C ASP A 7 14.34 13.83 6.40
N LYS A 8 14.54 14.08 7.71
CA LYS A 8 13.43 14.42 8.62
C LYS A 8 12.63 15.64 8.17
N LYS A 9 13.24 16.56 7.42
CA LYS A 9 12.57 17.74 6.84
C LYS A 9 11.62 17.35 5.71
N ASP A 10 12.01 16.40 4.87
CA ASP A 10 11.20 15.94 3.73
C ASP A 10 9.97 15.19 4.22
N LEU A 11 10.13 14.40 5.30
CA LEU A 11 9.01 13.71 5.98
C LEU A 11 7.99 14.67 6.63
N LYS A 12 8.35 15.95 6.81
CA LYS A 12 7.46 17.01 7.32
C LYS A 12 6.86 17.87 6.20
N SER A 13 7.23 17.60 4.94
CA SER A 13 6.80 18.36 3.77
C SER A 13 6.28 17.41 2.69
N THR A 14 5.41 16.47 3.09
CA THR A 14 4.81 15.50 2.18
C THR A 14 3.69 16.15 1.36
N PRO A 15 3.30 15.55 0.22
CA PRO A 15 2.13 16.00 -0.54
C PRO A 15 0.84 16.04 0.28
N SER A 16 0.67 15.11 1.24
CA SER A 16 -0.49 15.12 2.13
C SER A 16 -0.50 16.35 3.06
N ILE A 17 0.66 16.75 3.57
CA ILE A 17 0.79 17.97 4.39
C ILE A 17 0.49 19.22 3.57
N HIS A 18 0.99 19.30 2.34
CA HIS A 18 0.68 20.40 1.42
C HIS A 18 -0.82 20.48 1.08
N ASP A 19 -1.49 19.34 1.01
CA ASP A 19 -2.95 19.25 0.84
C ASP A 19 -3.74 19.53 2.13
N GLY A 20 -3.08 19.86 3.25
CA GLY A 20 -3.72 20.19 4.52
C GLY A 20 -4.16 18.96 5.32
N VAL A 21 -3.46 17.84 5.20
CA VAL A 21 -3.53 16.72 6.16
C VAL A 21 -2.46 16.97 7.23
N ASP A 22 -2.84 17.07 8.50
CA ASP A 22 -1.85 17.25 9.56
C ASP A 22 -0.95 16.01 9.71
N ALA A 23 0.26 16.23 10.25
CA ALA A 23 1.28 15.18 10.34
C ALA A 23 0.85 13.98 11.21
N GLU A 24 0.05 14.20 12.25
CA GLU A 24 -0.44 13.12 13.12
C GLU A 24 -1.46 12.25 12.38
N THR A 25 -2.39 12.89 11.66
CA THR A 25 -3.36 12.21 10.82
C THR A 25 -2.68 11.43 9.69
N GLU A 26 -1.69 12.01 9.03
CA GLU A 26 -0.92 11.30 8.00
C GLU A 26 -0.21 10.07 8.59
N GLN A 27 0.45 10.22 9.75
CA GLN A 27 1.09 9.10 10.42
C GLN A 27 0.08 8.01 10.79
N ARG A 28 -1.11 8.37 11.26
CA ARG A 28 -2.20 7.44 11.54
C ARG A 28 -2.64 6.71 10.26
N TYR A 29 -2.83 7.42 9.15
CA TYR A 29 -3.20 6.79 7.87
C TYR A 29 -2.12 5.83 7.36
N ARG A 30 -0.84 6.17 7.54
CA ARG A 30 0.27 5.28 7.22
C ARG A 30 0.20 3.98 8.05
N ARG A 31 0.00 4.09 9.36
CA ARG A 31 -0.16 2.91 10.25
C ARG A 31 -1.36 2.05 9.89
N GLU A 32 -2.51 2.67 9.67
CA GLU A 32 -3.75 1.98 9.30
C GLU A 32 -3.62 1.26 7.95
N GLY A 33 -3.01 1.91 6.96
CA GLY A 33 -2.74 1.32 5.65
C GLY A 33 -1.85 0.09 5.76
N CYS A 34 -0.73 0.19 6.47
CA CYS A 34 0.16 -0.96 6.69
C CYS A 34 -0.53 -2.10 7.44
N ARG A 35 -1.30 -1.80 8.49
CA ARG A 35 -2.08 -2.83 9.21
C ARG A 35 -3.08 -3.53 8.28
N PHE A 36 -3.74 -2.78 7.41
CA PHE A 36 -4.67 -3.33 6.44
C PHE A 36 -3.97 -4.22 5.40
N ILE A 37 -2.79 -3.82 4.89
CA ILE A 37 -1.97 -4.64 3.98
C ILE A 37 -1.63 -5.99 4.63
N LEU A 38 -1.23 -5.96 5.91
CA LEU A 38 -0.88 -7.16 6.66
C LEU A 38 -2.09 -8.09 6.90
N ASP A 39 -3.23 -7.56 7.34
CA ASP A 39 -4.44 -8.37 7.55
C ASP A 39 -4.96 -8.95 6.23
N LEU A 40 -4.99 -8.15 5.16
CA LEU A 40 -5.38 -8.59 3.83
C LEU A 40 -4.45 -9.69 3.30
N GLY A 41 -3.13 -9.49 3.39
CA GLY A 41 -2.15 -10.47 2.96
C GLY A 41 -2.22 -11.77 3.75
N PHE A 42 -2.40 -11.68 5.07
CA PHE A 42 -2.56 -12.84 5.94
C PHE A 42 -3.78 -13.68 5.56
N ARG A 43 -4.95 -13.05 5.36
CA ARG A 43 -6.18 -13.74 4.95
C ARG A 43 -6.10 -14.34 3.56
N LEU A 44 -5.28 -13.77 2.68
CA LEU A 44 -5.02 -14.31 1.34
C LEU A 44 -3.93 -15.40 1.31
N GLY A 45 -3.31 -15.70 2.45
CA GLY A 45 -2.22 -16.67 2.54
C GLY A 45 -0.95 -16.21 1.82
N LEU A 46 -0.66 -14.91 1.82
CA LEU A 46 0.58 -14.36 1.29
C LEU A 46 1.70 -14.44 2.33
N ARG A 47 2.91 -14.66 1.85
CA ARG A 47 4.13 -14.69 2.67
C ARG A 47 4.51 -13.30 3.15
N SER A 48 5.27 -13.24 4.24
CA SER A 48 5.68 -11.98 4.89
C SER A 48 6.47 -11.06 3.98
N GLU A 49 7.28 -11.61 3.07
CA GLU A 49 8.02 -10.84 2.07
C GLU A 49 7.06 -10.05 1.15
N THR A 50 6.03 -10.70 0.62
CA THR A 50 4.99 -10.07 -0.22
C THR A 50 4.28 -8.93 0.48
N MET A 51 3.93 -9.13 1.76
CA MET A 51 3.27 -8.09 2.55
C MET A 51 4.22 -6.93 2.88
N GLY A 52 5.49 -7.24 3.18
CA GLY A 52 6.54 -6.24 3.40
C GLY A 52 6.78 -5.37 2.16
N THR A 53 6.92 -5.99 0.99
CA THR A 53 7.06 -5.31 -0.30
C THR A 53 5.86 -4.41 -0.58
N GLY A 54 4.64 -4.88 -0.31
CA GLY A 54 3.42 -4.07 -0.40
C GLY A 54 3.44 -2.84 0.51
N ALA A 55 3.88 -2.99 1.77
CA ALA A 55 3.99 -1.88 2.71
C ALA A 55 5.06 -0.84 2.27
N VAL A 56 6.17 -1.30 1.69
CA VAL A 56 7.19 -0.40 1.13
C VAL A 56 6.64 0.39 -0.06
N PHE A 57 5.95 -0.25 -1.01
CA PHE A 57 5.30 0.46 -2.11
C PHE A 57 4.30 1.50 -1.61
N PHE A 58 3.52 1.16 -0.60
CA PHE A 58 2.56 2.07 0.02
C PHE A 58 3.25 3.31 0.62
N HIS A 59 4.33 3.12 1.39
CA HIS A 59 5.08 4.25 1.94
C HIS A 59 5.74 5.11 0.87
N ARG A 60 6.36 4.50 -0.13
CA ARG A 60 6.98 5.18 -1.27
C ARG A 60 5.95 6.00 -2.06
N PHE A 61 4.78 5.44 -2.32
CA PHE A 61 3.70 6.12 -3.05
C PHE A 61 3.29 7.43 -2.38
N TYR A 62 3.04 7.41 -1.07
CA TYR A 62 2.62 8.61 -0.33
C TYR A 62 3.76 9.61 -0.04
N MET A 63 4.97 9.38 -0.55
CA MET A 63 5.98 10.44 -0.63
C MET A 63 5.79 11.33 -1.87
N PHE A 64 5.01 10.86 -2.86
CA PHE A 64 4.74 11.58 -4.11
C PHE A 64 3.28 11.99 -4.28
N HIS A 65 2.36 11.34 -3.55
CA HIS A 65 0.93 11.60 -3.63
C HIS A 65 0.28 11.82 -2.27
N SER A 66 -0.90 12.42 -2.27
CA SER A 66 -1.65 12.77 -1.07
C SER A 66 -2.72 11.74 -0.70
N PHE A 67 -2.94 11.55 0.60
CA PHE A 67 -4.04 10.75 1.14
C PHE A 67 -5.43 11.33 0.84
N LYS A 68 -5.54 12.63 0.50
CA LYS A 68 -6.80 13.23 0.04
C LYS A 68 -7.13 12.82 -1.40
N GLN A 69 -6.11 12.68 -2.24
CA GLN A 69 -6.27 12.33 -3.65
C GLN A 69 -6.47 10.82 -3.84
N TYR A 70 -5.69 9.99 -3.13
CA TYR A 70 -5.75 8.54 -3.23
C TYR A 70 -6.12 7.92 -1.88
N PRO A 71 -7.32 7.34 -1.74
CA PRO A 71 -7.75 6.72 -0.50
C PRO A 71 -6.85 5.56 -0.07
N ARG A 72 -6.43 5.58 1.21
CA ARG A 72 -5.45 4.64 1.75
C ARG A 72 -5.78 3.16 1.56
N TYR A 73 -7.03 2.74 1.69
CA TYR A 73 -7.39 1.31 1.59
C TYR A 73 -7.39 0.81 0.15
N ALA A 74 -7.81 1.65 -0.81
CA ALA A 74 -7.72 1.33 -2.22
C ALA A 74 -6.27 1.28 -2.70
N MET A 75 -5.44 2.26 -2.31
CA MET A 75 -4.03 2.23 -2.64
C MET A 75 -3.30 1.06 -1.95
N ALA A 76 -3.60 0.76 -0.69
CA ALA A 76 -3.05 -0.40 0.01
C ALA A 76 -3.40 -1.72 -0.69
N THR A 77 -4.65 -1.87 -1.14
CA THR A 77 -5.10 -3.03 -1.95
C THR A 77 -4.31 -3.13 -3.25
N CYS A 78 -4.09 -2.00 -3.93
CA CYS A 78 -3.28 -1.92 -5.14
C CYS A 78 -1.82 -2.29 -4.88
N CYS A 79 -1.22 -1.81 -3.80
CA CYS A 79 0.16 -2.12 -3.44
C CYS A 79 0.35 -3.61 -3.18
N LEU A 80 -0.60 -4.27 -2.49
CA LEU A 80 -0.55 -5.71 -2.25
C LEU A 80 -0.78 -6.52 -3.54
N PHE A 81 -1.66 -6.06 -4.42
CA PHE A 81 -1.86 -6.67 -5.73
C PHE A 81 -0.57 -6.64 -6.57
N LEU A 82 0.11 -5.49 -6.62
CA LEU A 82 1.38 -5.36 -7.32
C LEU A 82 2.49 -6.18 -6.65
N SER A 83 2.62 -6.14 -5.32
CA SER A 83 3.65 -6.91 -4.62
C SER A 83 3.48 -8.41 -4.79
N GLY A 84 2.23 -8.90 -4.85
CA GLY A 84 1.95 -10.29 -5.19
C GLY A 84 2.53 -10.71 -6.54
N LYS A 85 2.48 -9.84 -7.55
CA LYS A 85 3.09 -10.10 -8.87
C LYS A 85 4.62 -10.05 -8.81
N VAL A 86 5.18 -9.06 -8.13
CA VAL A 86 6.64 -8.87 -8.00
C VAL A 86 7.31 -10.03 -7.26
N GLU A 87 6.65 -10.57 -6.23
CA GLU A 87 7.20 -11.61 -5.36
C GLU A 87 6.80 -13.03 -5.80
N GLU A 88 6.28 -13.17 -7.03
CA GLU A 88 5.83 -14.45 -7.61
C GLU A 88 4.79 -15.19 -6.73
N THR A 89 3.94 -14.42 -6.04
CA THR A 89 2.78 -14.92 -5.28
C THR A 89 1.47 -14.22 -5.72
N PRO A 90 1.14 -14.18 -7.03
CA PRO A 90 0.01 -13.40 -7.51
C PRO A 90 -1.32 -13.98 -7.01
N LYS A 91 -2.27 -13.08 -6.70
CA LYS A 91 -3.66 -13.42 -6.38
C LYS A 91 -4.58 -12.75 -7.39
N LYS A 92 -5.72 -13.39 -7.68
CA LYS A 92 -6.73 -12.81 -8.58
C LYS A 92 -7.29 -11.56 -7.94
N ILE A 93 -7.42 -10.50 -8.73
CA ILE A 93 -7.92 -9.20 -8.26
C ILE A 93 -9.28 -9.34 -7.56
N ARG A 94 -10.19 -10.15 -8.10
CA ARG A 94 -11.50 -10.42 -7.50
C ARG A 94 -11.41 -11.01 -6.08
N ASP A 95 -10.46 -11.91 -5.85
CA ASP A 95 -10.29 -12.56 -4.55
C ASP A 95 -9.70 -11.58 -3.52
N ILE A 96 -8.77 -10.72 -3.97
CA ILE A 96 -8.23 -9.61 -3.18
C ILE A 96 -9.36 -8.64 -2.82
N MET A 97 -10.16 -8.21 -3.79
CA MET A 97 -11.27 -7.26 -3.59
C MET A 97 -12.32 -7.80 -2.62
N LYS A 98 -12.70 -9.07 -2.77
CA LYS A 98 -13.63 -9.73 -1.86
C LYS A 98 -13.11 -9.72 -0.42
N THR A 99 -11.85 -10.12 -0.23
CA THR A 99 -11.23 -10.16 1.09
C THR A 99 -11.05 -8.76 1.69
N ALA A 100 -10.69 -7.77 0.87
CA ALA A 100 -10.56 -6.38 1.25
C ALA A 100 -11.89 -5.81 1.77
N ARG A 101 -13.01 -6.08 1.08
CA ARG A 101 -14.35 -5.66 1.53
C ARG A 101 -14.73 -6.28 2.86
N LEU A 102 -14.53 -7.59 3.03
CA LEU A 102 -14.82 -8.29 4.29
C LEU A 102 -14.06 -7.70 5.48
N ILE A 103 -12.80 -7.28 5.29
CA ILE A 103 -12.02 -6.61 6.35
C ILE A 103 -12.62 -5.23 6.68
N LEU A 104 -13.01 -4.45 5.66
CA LEU A 104 -13.55 -3.11 5.85
C LEU A 104 -14.96 -3.10 6.43
N GLU A 105 -15.79 -4.10 6.10
CA GLU A 105 -17.12 -4.31 6.72
C GLU A 105 -16.99 -4.45 8.23
N GLY A 106 -16.02 -5.25 8.71
CA GLY A 106 -15.75 -5.41 10.14
C GLY A 106 -15.15 -4.17 10.81
N ALA A 107 -14.50 -3.28 10.06
CA ALA A 107 -13.80 -2.11 10.59
C ALA A 107 -14.62 -0.81 10.55
N ARG A 108 -15.55 -0.67 9.59
CA ARG A 108 -16.60 0.37 9.41
C ARG A 108 -16.96 0.47 7.91
N GLU A 109 -18.25 0.34 7.57
CA GLU A 109 -18.78 0.38 6.19
C GLU A 109 -18.42 1.63 5.37
N ARG A 110 -18.05 2.75 6.03
CA ARG A 110 -17.73 4.04 5.39
C ARG A 110 -16.60 3.96 4.34
N TYR A 111 -15.71 2.96 4.44
CA TYR A 111 -14.56 2.85 3.56
C TYR A 111 -14.77 1.95 2.33
N ILE A 112 -15.86 1.18 2.30
CA ILE A 112 -16.17 0.27 1.18
C ILE A 112 -16.30 1.01 -0.16
N PRO A 113 -16.96 2.19 -0.25
CA PRO A 113 -17.05 2.93 -1.51
C PRO A 113 -15.69 3.32 -2.09
N THR A 114 -14.66 3.45 -1.25
CA THR A 114 -13.32 3.85 -1.71
C THR A 114 -12.61 2.76 -2.52
N LEU A 115 -13.01 1.49 -2.37
CA LEU A 115 -12.43 0.37 -3.12
C LEU A 115 -12.93 0.33 -4.58
N GLY A 116 -13.98 1.07 -4.94
CA GLY A 116 -14.61 1.01 -6.26
C GLY A 116 -15.47 -0.24 -6.41
N ASP A 117 -15.51 -0.82 -7.61
CA ASP A 117 -16.33 -2.00 -7.96
C ASP A 117 -15.69 -3.33 -7.58
N GLU A 118 -16.48 -4.40 -7.47
CA GLU A 118 -15.98 -5.76 -7.17
C GLU A 118 -15.04 -6.30 -8.25
N LYS A 119 -15.13 -5.78 -9.47
CA LYS A 119 -14.27 -6.13 -10.60
C LYS A 119 -12.82 -5.67 -10.40
N GLY A 120 -12.59 -4.67 -9.56
CA GLY A 120 -11.26 -4.11 -9.30
C GLY A 120 -10.75 -3.14 -10.36
N ASP A 121 -11.63 -2.61 -11.22
CA ASP A 121 -11.24 -1.68 -12.29
C ASP A 121 -10.51 -0.43 -11.76
N LEU A 122 -10.91 0.07 -10.59
CA LEU A 122 -10.21 1.17 -9.90
C LEU A 122 -8.79 0.79 -9.49
N ILE A 123 -8.60 -0.44 -8.99
CA ILE A 123 -7.28 -0.94 -8.57
C ILE A 123 -6.36 -1.09 -9.78
N LEU A 124 -6.88 -1.54 -10.92
CA LEU A 124 -6.12 -1.59 -12.17
C LEU A 124 -5.71 -0.20 -12.67
N GLN A 125 -6.56 0.81 -12.48
CA GLN A 125 -6.20 2.20 -12.78
C GLN A 125 -5.11 2.72 -11.83
N TYR A 126 -5.24 2.45 -10.53
CA TYR A 126 -4.22 2.83 -9.55
C TYR A 126 -2.88 2.16 -9.78
N GLU A 127 -2.89 0.91 -10.26
CA GLU A 127 -1.66 0.21 -10.61
C GLU A 127 -0.85 0.95 -11.68
N ARG A 128 -1.54 1.49 -12.70
CA ARG A 128 -0.91 2.29 -13.77
C ARG A 128 -0.23 3.55 -13.25
N ILE A 129 -0.70 4.08 -12.10
CA ILE A 129 -0.12 5.26 -11.44
C ILE A 129 0.98 4.82 -10.47
N LEU A 130 0.78 3.71 -9.76
CA LEU A 130 1.71 3.16 -8.78
C LEU A 130 3.04 2.77 -9.44
N LEU A 131 3.00 2.05 -10.56
CA LEU A 131 4.17 1.57 -11.30
C LEU A 131 5.21 2.67 -11.61
N PRO A 132 4.86 3.77 -12.31
CA PRO A 132 5.80 4.86 -12.54
C PRO A 132 6.15 5.62 -11.26
N THR A 133 5.24 5.72 -10.28
CA THR A 133 5.52 6.38 -9.00
C THR A 133 6.62 5.66 -8.22
N VAL A 134 6.60 4.33 -8.18
CA VAL A 134 7.68 3.52 -7.59
C VAL A 134 8.88 3.37 -8.53
N LYS A 135 8.90 4.11 -9.65
CA LYS A 135 9.98 4.13 -10.65
C LYS A 135 10.33 2.75 -11.21
N PHE A 136 9.35 1.84 -11.23
CA PHE A 136 9.56 0.42 -11.56
C PHE A 136 10.69 -0.26 -10.74
N ASP A 137 11.00 0.29 -9.56
CA ASP A 137 12.02 -0.24 -8.67
C ASP A 137 11.42 -1.29 -7.75
N PHE A 138 11.51 -2.54 -8.20
CA PHE A 138 10.98 -3.71 -7.51
C PHE A 138 12.02 -4.43 -6.64
N CYS A 139 13.28 -4.01 -6.69
CA CYS A 139 14.37 -4.58 -5.90
C CYS A 139 14.33 -4.05 -4.47
N ILE A 140 13.40 -4.57 -3.65
CA ILE A 140 13.27 -4.18 -2.26
C ILE A 140 14.11 -5.13 -1.39
N ALA A 141 15.19 -4.62 -0.80
CA ALA A 141 15.97 -5.34 0.19
C ALA A 141 15.17 -5.45 1.49
N SER A 142 14.71 -6.66 1.80
CA SER A 142 13.94 -6.93 3.01
C SER A 142 14.87 -7.02 4.24
N PRO A 143 14.61 -6.28 5.34
CA PRO A 143 15.37 -6.41 6.58
C PRO A 143 15.38 -7.83 7.15
N TYR A 144 14.34 -8.61 6.86
CA TYR A 144 14.22 -10.01 7.30
C TYR A 144 15.34 -10.91 6.75
N SER A 145 15.95 -10.56 5.61
CA SER A 145 17.07 -11.33 5.06
C SER A 145 18.31 -11.28 5.96
N PHE A 146 18.57 -10.13 6.59
CA PHE A 146 19.69 -9.94 7.52
C PHE A 146 19.42 -10.60 8.88
N LEU A 147 18.16 -10.63 9.33
CA LEU A 147 17.80 -11.28 10.59
C LEU A 147 17.98 -12.81 10.56
N LYS A 148 17.92 -13.44 9.38
CA LYS A 148 18.19 -14.88 9.23
C LYS A 148 19.66 -15.25 9.34
N GLN A 149 20.57 -14.26 9.32
CA GLN A 149 22.02 -14.46 9.35
C GLN A 149 22.61 -14.37 10.77
N TYR A 150 21.78 -14.03 11.76
CA TYR A 150 22.11 -14.03 13.18
C TYR A 150 21.43 -15.22 13.86
#